data_AF-A0A1X0KIS2-F1
#
_entry.id   AF-A0A1X0KIS2-F1
#
_cell.length_a   1.000
_cell.length_b   1.000
_cell.length_c   1.000
_cell.angle_alpha   90.00
_cell.angle_beta   90.00
_cell.angle_gamma   90.00
#
_symmetry.space_group_name_H-M   'P 1'
#
loop_
_entity.id
_entity.type
_entity.pdbx_description
1 polymer ?
#
loop_
_entity_poly.entity_id
_entity_poly.type
_entity_poly.pdbx_seq_one_letter_code
_entity_poly.pdbx_strand_id
1 'polypeptide(L)'
;MASETFNSEARLSWVLAVLAGVVGAISFTHSAGYFVVFITGNAQRAVLGYFTGEGWLAVSAGLLIVAFVAGVVVASLCRRFFWVDHPHGPTVLTTFSLAAATVVDVLDEGWAQNFVDFAPMMLLAFGTGALNTSFVKNGEVSVPLSYVTGTTVKMGQGIERHIAGGGDVSDWLGYFLLLASFVVGAAVGGFISVVVNGTWMLVMATSVCAVTTGYTYFHQDRRALLMERSEKKHRQQR
;
A
#
# COMPACT_ATOMS: atom_id res chain seq x y z
N MET A 1 -9.10 17.21 -20.73
CA MET A 1 -8.25 16.46 -19.77
C MET A 1 -9.01 15.95 -18.53
N ALA A 2 -10.33 16.20 -18.41
CA ALA A 2 -11.18 15.68 -17.32
C ALA A 2 -11.36 14.14 -17.25
N SER A 3 -10.81 13.36 -18.20
CA SER A 3 -11.05 11.91 -18.27
C SER A 3 -10.07 11.04 -17.47
N GLU A 4 -8.95 11.58 -16.99
CA GLU A 4 -7.97 10.78 -16.23
C GLU A 4 -8.34 10.62 -14.76
N THR A 5 -9.07 11.59 -14.17
CA THR A 5 -9.38 11.62 -12.73
C THR A 5 -10.35 10.51 -12.29
N PHE A 6 -11.10 9.93 -13.22
CA PHE A 6 -12.10 8.88 -12.97
C PHE A 6 -11.88 7.62 -13.82
N ASN A 7 -10.67 7.46 -14.40
CA ASN A 7 -10.37 6.25 -15.13
C ASN A 7 -10.33 5.03 -14.19
N SER A 8 -10.34 3.83 -14.76
CA SER A 8 -10.33 2.58 -13.96
C SER A 8 -9.09 2.43 -13.08
N GLU A 9 -7.96 2.99 -13.50
CA GLU A 9 -6.69 2.94 -12.77
C GLU A 9 -6.75 3.82 -11.51
N ALA A 10 -7.36 5.01 -11.59
CA ALA A 10 -7.65 5.88 -10.47
C ALA A 10 -8.60 5.20 -9.46
N ARG A 11 -9.64 4.52 -9.94
CA ARG A 11 -10.54 3.76 -9.05
C ARG A 11 -9.82 2.63 -8.33
N LEU A 12 -8.91 1.93 -9.01
CA LEU A 12 -8.10 0.88 -8.41
C LEU A 12 -7.13 1.45 -7.38
N SER A 13 -6.51 2.61 -7.66
CA SER A 13 -5.59 3.23 -6.72
C SER A 13 -6.29 3.68 -5.43
N TRP A 14 -7.54 4.10 -5.48
CA TRP A 14 -8.36 4.36 -4.28
C TRP A 14 -8.56 3.10 -3.45
N VAL A 15 -8.92 1.97 -4.07
CA VAL A 15 -9.07 0.69 -3.37
C VAL A 15 -7.76 0.25 -2.71
N LEU A 16 -6.64 0.35 -3.44
CA LEU A 16 -5.34 0.00 -2.89
C LEU A 16 -4.84 1.00 -1.84
N ALA A 17 -5.27 2.27 -1.89
CA ALA A 17 -5.00 3.26 -0.86
C ALA A 17 -5.80 2.98 0.42
N VAL A 18 -7.06 2.51 0.31
CA VAL A 18 -7.82 1.99 1.46
C VAL A 18 -7.06 0.84 2.12
N LEU A 19 -6.58 -0.13 1.33
CA LEU A 19 -5.77 -1.24 1.84
C LEU A 19 -4.51 -0.72 2.56
N ALA A 20 -3.77 0.21 1.95
CA ALA A 20 -2.59 0.80 2.55
C ALA A 20 -2.91 1.51 3.89
N GLY A 21 -4.05 2.20 3.97
CA GLY A 21 -4.54 2.82 5.20
C GLY A 21 -4.88 1.80 6.29
N VAL A 22 -5.57 0.70 5.95
CA VAL A 22 -5.90 -0.39 6.89
C VAL A 22 -4.64 -1.01 7.47
N VAL A 23 -3.69 -1.41 6.60
CA VAL A 23 -2.41 -2.01 7.00
C VAL A 23 -1.60 -1.02 7.85
N GLY A 24 -1.64 0.27 7.49
CA GLY A 24 -1.00 1.34 8.25
C GLY A 24 -1.55 1.48 9.67
N ALA A 25 -2.87 1.51 9.85
CA ALA A 25 -3.49 1.65 11.16
C ALA A 25 -3.31 0.39 12.04
N ILE A 26 -3.41 -0.80 11.43
CA ILE A 26 -3.17 -2.09 12.11
C ILE A 26 -1.74 -2.15 12.63
N SER A 27 -0.76 -1.84 11.78
CA SER A 27 0.65 -1.84 12.19
C SER A 27 0.98 -0.74 13.20
N PHE A 28 0.31 0.42 13.13
CA PHE A 28 0.54 1.52 14.08
C PHE A 28 0.00 1.24 15.49
N THR A 29 -1.15 0.56 15.61
CA THR A 29 -1.79 0.38 16.93
C THR A 29 -1.08 -0.67 17.80
N HIS A 30 -0.40 -1.64 17.18
CA HIS A 30 0.21 -2.77 17.89
C HIS A 30 1.72 -2.90 17.72
N SER A 31 2.33 -1.96 17.02
CA SER A 31 3.75 -1.78 17.19
C SER A 31 4.03 -1.12 18.54
N ALA A 32 5.09 -1.51 19.23
CA ALA A 32 5.60 -0.80 20.40
C ALA A 32 6.21 0.56 20.02
N GLY A 33 5.50 1.36 19.20
CA GLY A 33 5.91 2.61 18.59
C GLY A 33 6.44 2.50 17.15
N TYR A 34 6.66 1.32 16.58
CA TYR A 34 7.23 1.19 15.22
C TYR A 34 6.26 1.59 14.11
N PHE A 35 6.73 2.37 13.14
CA PHE A 35 5.87 2.80 12.05
C PHE A 35 6.10 2.00 10.78
N VAL A 36 5.58 0.79 10.66
CA VAL A 36 5.85 -0.11 9.52
C VAL A 36 5.66 0.57 8.15
N VAL A 37 4.67 1.46 8.02
CA VAL A 37 4.36 2.16 6.77
C VAL A 37 4.95 3.58 6.66
N PHE A 38 5.48 4.16 7.75
CA PHE A 38 5.92 5.55 7.80
C PHE A 38 7.45 5.66 7.74
N ILE A 39 8.00 5.48 6.55
CA ILE A 39 9.46 5.41 6.31
C ILE A 39 10.19 6.67 6.77
N THR A 40 9.64 7.87 6.52
CA THR A 40 10.25 9.13 7.01
C THR A 40 10.33 9.18 8.54
N GLY A 41 9.29 8.72 9.24
CA GLY A 41 9.29 8.64 10.70
C GLY A 41 10.29 7.61 11.23
N ASN A 42 10.40 6.44 10.57
CA ASN A 42 11.45 5.47 10.91
C ASN A 42 12.85 6.02 10.67
N ALA A 43 13.07 6.83 9.62
CA ALA A 43 14.37 7.44 9.36
C ALA A 43 14.76 8.40 10.48
N GLN A 44 13.81 9.21 10.95
CA GLN A 44 14.01 10.05 12.13
C GLN A 44 14.31 9.22 13.37
N ARG A 45 13.53 8.16 13.64
CA ARG A 45 13.75 7.25 14.79
C ARG A 45 15.10 6.54 14.75
N ALA A 46 15.52 6.08 13.58
CA ALA A 46 16.81 5.42 13.38
C ALA A 46 17.98 6.31 13.81
N VAL A 47 17.84 7.64 13.64
CA VAL A 47 18.85 8.61 14.08
C VAL A 47 18.62 9.06 15.52
N LEU A 48 17.38 9.37 15.90
CA LEU A 48 17.05 9.88 17.24
C LEU A 48 17.32 8.86 18.35
N GLY A 49 17.21 7.56 18.08
CA GLY A 49 17.52 6.53 19.07
C GLY A 49 18.97 6.59 19.55
N TYR A 50 19.91 7.13 18.76
CA TYR A 50 21.27 7.40 19.23
C TYR A 50 21.31 8.52 20.29
N PHE A 51 20.60 9.62 20.05
CA PHE A 51 20.59 10.79 20.93
C PHE A 51 19.76 10.58 22.21
N THR A 52 18.77 9.71 22.15
CA THR A 52 17.86 9.40 23.27
C THR A 52 18.31 8.18 24.09
N GLY A 53 19.38 7.49 23.66
CA GLY A 53 19.83 6.25 24.30
C GLY A 53 18.98 5.02 23.97
N GLU A 54 18.03 5.14 23.04
CA GLU A 54 17.13 4.07 22.59
C GLU A 54 17.71 3.29 21.41
N GLY A 55 18.89 2.68 21.59
CA GLY A 55 19.61 2.00 20.50
C GLY A 55 18.82 0.88 19.81
N TRP A 56 18.05 0.10 20.57
CA TRP A 56 17.19 -0.95 20.02
C TRP A 56 16.13 -0.38 19.07
N LEU A 57 15.45 0.68 19.50
CA LEU A 57 14.40 1.34 18.71
C LEU A 57 14.97 1.95 17.42
N ALA A 58 16.19 2.50 17.48
CA ALA A 58 16.90 2.99 16.30
C ALA A 58 17.21 1.86 15.29
N VAL A 59 17.79 0.75 15.76
CA VAL A 59 18.13 -0.38 14.89
C VAL A 59 16.88 -0.99 14.26
N SER A 60 15.83 -1.22 15.06
CA SER A 60 14.55 -1.73 14.58
C SER A 60 13.92 -0.81 13.53
N ALA A 61 13.92 0.52 13.75
CA ALA A 61 13.44 1.47 12.76
C ALA A 61 14.25 1.43 11.46
N GLY A 62 15.58 1.34 11.53
CA GLY A 62 16.45 1.17 10.37
C GLY A 62 16.18 -0.13 9.60
N LEU A 63 15.98 -1.24 10.31
CA LEU A 63 15.66 -2.54 9.72
C LEU A 63 14.31 -2.54 9.01
N LEU A 64 13.29 -1.83 9.54
CA LEU A 64 12.00 -1.68 8.86
C LEU A 64 12.14 -0.93 7.52
N ILE A 65 13.02 0.08 7.44
CA ILE A 65 13.33 0.77 6.18
C ILE A 65 13.97 -0.20 5.20
N VAL A 66 14.95 -1.00 5.65
CA VAL A 66 15.62 -2.00 4.81
C VAL A 66 14.61 -3.04 4.30
N ALA A 67 13.72 -3.54 5.16
CA ALA A 67 12.68 -4.49 4.78
C ALA A 67 11.71 -3.90 3.74
N PHE A 68 11.28 -2.66 3.93
CA PHE A 68 10.44 -1.95 2.97
C PHE A 68 11.14 -1.81 1.61
N VAL A 69 12.40 -1.35 1.60
CA VAL A 69 13.20 -1.23 0.36
C VAL A 69 13.39 -2.58 -0.31
N ALA A 70 13.66 -3.64 0.46
CA ALA A 70 13.74 -5.00 -0.06
C ALA A 70 12.43 -5.42 -0.74
N GLY A 71 11.28 -5.08 -0.16
CA GLY A 71 9.96 -5.30 -0.77
C GLY A 71 9.81 -4.59 -2.12
N VAL A 72 10.20 -3.32 -2.19
CA VAL A 72 10.21 -2.53 -3.45
C VAL A 72 11.13 -3.18 -4.49
N VAL A 73 12.35 -3.57 -4.10
CA VAL A 73 13.34 -4.18 -4.99
C VAL A 73 12.83 -5.53 -5.51
N VAL A 74 12.37 -6.41 -4.64
CA VAL A 74 11.85 -7.74 -5.03
C VAL A 74 10.64 -7.59 -5.94
N ALA A 75 9.66 -6.74 -5.59
CA ALA A 75 8.49 -6.52 -6.44
C ALA A 75 8.87 -5.97 -7.83
N SER A 76 9.84 -5.06 -7.87
CA SER A 76 10.33 -4.47 -9.14
C SER A 76 11.10 -5.47 -9.99
N LEU A 77 11.92 -6.33 -9.39
CA LEU A 77 12.60 -7.44 -10.07
C LEU A 77 11.58 -8.46 -10.57
N CYS A 78 10.61 -8.83 -9.74
CA CYS A 78 9.53 -9.73 -10.12
C CYS A 78 8.73 -9.18 -11.30
N ARG A 79 8.42 -7.89 -11.32
CA ARG A 79 7.79 -7.23 -12.47
C ARG A 79 8.63 -7.31 -13.74
N ARG A 80 9.95 -7.16 -13.63
CA ARG A 80 10.86 -7.15 -14.78
C ARG A 80 11.09 -8.54 -15.38
N PHE A 81 11.13 -9.58 -14.55
CA PHE A 81 11.55 -10.91 -14.97
C PHE A 81 10.44 -11.97 -14.98
N PHE A 82 9.38 -11.80 -14.18
CA PHE A 82 8.37 -12.85 -13.95
C PHE A 82 6.94 -12.39 -14.23
N TRP A 83 6.56 -11.15 -13.92
CA TRP A 83 5.21 -10.62 -14.10
C TRP A 83 5.06 -9.74 -15.35
N VAL A 84 5.79 -10.08 -16.41
CA VAL A 84 5.55 -9.49 -17.72
C VAL A 84 4.08 -9.75 -18.06
N ASP A 85 3.31 -8.69 -18.27
CA ASP A 85 1.85 -8.69 -18.51
C ASP A 85 0.92 -9.06 -17.33
N HIS A 86 1.42 -9.18 -16.10
CA HIS A 86 0.59 -9.45 -14.91
C HIS A 86 0.55 -8.25 -13.94
N PRO A 87 -0.43 -7.33 -14.08
CA PRO A 87 -0.49 -6.11 -13.26
C PRO A 87 -0.77 -6.36 -11.77
N HIS A 88 -1.17 -7.58 -11.39
CA HIS A 88 -1.50 -7.97 -10.01
C HIS A 88 -0.32 -8.41 -9.15
N GLY A 89 0.86 -8.58 -9.75
CA GLY A 89 2.04 -9.15 -9.07
C GLY A 89 2.35 -8.50 -7.71
N PRO A 90 2.41 -7.16 -7.62
CA PRO A 90 2.67 -6.47 -6.35
C PRO A 90 1.62 -6.76 -5.26
N THR A 91 0.33 -6.81 -5.60
CA THR A 91 -0.75 -7.09 -4.61
C THR A 91 -0.70 -8.54 -4.13
N VAL A 92 -0.37 -9.48 -5.02
CA VAL A 92 -0.19 -10.89 -4.69
C VAL A 92 1.00 -11.07 -3.75
N LEU A 93 2.16 -10.47 -4.06
CA LEU A 93 3.34 -10.52 -3.20
C LEU A 93 3.08 -9.89 -1.84
N THR A 94 2.34 -8.77 -1.79
CA THR A 94 1.89 -8.14 -0.54
C THR A 94 1.06 -9.12 0.28
N THR A 95 0.09 -9.80 -0.36
CA THR A 95 -0.78 -10.79 0.31
C THR A 95 0.02 -11.94 0.89
N PHE A 96 0.96 -12.51 0.11
CA PHE A 96 1.84 -13.58 0.60
C PHE A 96 2.72 -13.12 1.76
N SER A 97 3.23 -11.89 1.72
CA SER A 97 4.03 -11.32 2.81
C SER A 97 3.22 -11.18 4.10
N LEU A 98 1.98 -10.69 4.01
CA LEU A 98 1.08 -10.55 5.15
C LEU A 98 0.63 -11.92 5.70
N ALA A 99 0.38 -12.90 4.83
CA ALA A 99 0.09 -14.27 5.22
C ALA A 99 1.29 -14.90 5.94
N ALA A 100 2.51 -14.71 5.43
CA ALA A 100 3.74 -15.15 6.09
C ALA A 100 3.92 -14.47 7.44
N ALA A 101 3.64 -13.16 7.55
CA ALA A 101 3.67 -12.43 8.83
C ALA A 101 2.72 -13.07 9.84
N THR A 102 1.49 -13.39 9.41
CA THR A 102 0.49 -14.04 10.26
C THR A 102 0.96 -15.43 10.70
N VAL A 103 1.52 -16.24 9.80
CA VAL A 103 2.03 -17.58 10.13
C VAL A 103 3.20 -17.51 11.11
N VAL A 104 4.14 -16.59 10.89
CA VAL A 104 5.29 -16.39 11.80
C VAL A 104 4.80 -16.01 13.20
N ASP A 105 3.86 -15.07 13.30
CA ASP A 105 3.29 -14.62 14.57
C ASP A 105 2.56 -15.75 15.32
N VAL A 106 1.74 -16.54 14.61
CA VAL A 106 1.05 -17.71 15.18
C VAL A 106 2.02 -18.77 15.70
N LEU A 107 3.14 -18.98 15.00
CA LEU A 107 4.13 -20.00 15.38
C LEU A 107 4.98 -19.57 16.59
N ASP A 108 5.24 -18.28 16.75
CA ASP A 108 6.06 -17.74 17.83
C ASP A 108 5.26 -17.56 19.13
N GLU A 109 4.13 -16.84 19.06
CA GLU A 109 3.37 -16.41 20.24
C GLU A 109 2.00 -17.11 20.41
N GLY A 110 1.52 -17.81 19.39
CA GLY A 110 0.19 -18.43 19.41
C GLY A 110 -0.95 -17.41 19.30
N TRP A 111 -2.08 -17.66 19.98
CA TRP A 111 -3.29 -16.81 19.90
C TRP A 111 -3.56 -15.96 21.15
N ALA A 112 -2.65 -16.00 22.13
CA ALA A 112 -2.94 -15.54 23.50
C ALA A 112 -2.39 -14.14 23.82
N GLN A 113 -1.58 -13.54 22.94
CA GLN A 113 -0.90 -12.27 23.20
C GLN A 113 -1.54 -11.08 22.50
N ASN A 114 -1.28 -9.89 23.05
CA ASN A 114 -1.87 -8.63 22.61
C ASN A 114 -0.99 -7.88 21.60
N PHE A 115 0.32 -8.13 21.54
CA PHE A 115 1.27 -7.39 20.70
C PHE A 115 1.79 -8.26 19.57
N VAL A 116 2.31 -7.61 18.53
CA VAL A 116 2.88 -8.30 17.36
C VAL A 116 4.38 -8.12 17.40
N ASP A 117 5.10 -9.23 17.23
CA ASP A 117 6.54 -9.25 17.33
C ASP A 117 7.25 -8.56 16.17
N PHE A 118 8.54 -8.29 16.36
CA PHE A 118 9.34 -7.57 15.36
C PHE A 118 9.45 -8.31 14.02
N ALA A 119 9.52 -9.65 14.04
CA ALA A 119 9.67 -10.46 12.84
C ALA A 119 8.45 -10.35 11.88
N PRO A 120 7.20 -10.54 12.34
CA PRO A 120 6.01 -10.21 11.54
C PRO A 120 6.02 -8.78 11.02
N MET A 121 6.42 -7.79 11.84
CA MET A 121 6.48 -6.38 11.43
C MET A 121 7.43 -6.13 10.25
N MET A 122 8.56 -6.84 10.15
CA MET A 122 9.43 -6.78 8.97
C MET A 122 8.74 -7.30 7.71
N LEU A 123 7.95 -8.37 7.83
CA LEU A 123 7.18 -8.92 6.70
C LEU A 123 6.03 -7.99 6.28
N LEU A 124 5.39 -7.29 7.22
CA LEU A 124 4.46 -6.21 6.87
C LEU A 124 5.17 -5.04 6.16
N ALA A 125 6.37 -4.65 6.62
CA ALA A 125 7.14 -3.58 5.99
C ALA A 125 7.52 -3.94 4.55
N PHE A 126 8.02 -5.16 4.35
CA PHE A 126 8.30 -5.72 3.03
C PHE A 126 7.05 -5.73 2.14
N GLY A 127 5.93 -6.25 2.63
CA GLY A 127 4.66 -6.28 1.89
C GLY A 127 4.19 -4.88 1.49
N THR A 128 4.28 -3.90 2.41
CA THR A 128 3.93 -2.50 2.13
C THR A 128 4.86 -1.88 1.08
N GLY A 129 6.15 -2.22 1.13
CA GLY A 129 7.12 -1.83 0.10
C GLY A 129 6.71 -2.35 -1.29
N ALA A 130 6.38 -3.64 -1.38
CA ALA A 130 5.87 -4.25 -2.59
C ALA A 130 4.58 -3.57 -3.08
N LEU A 131 3.61 -3.32 -2.21
CA LEU A 131 2.34 -2.66 -2.54
C LEU A 131 2.54 -1.29 -3.21
N ASN A 132 3.54 -0.50 -2.80
CA ASN A 132 3.79 0.81 -3.41
C ASN A 132 4.30 0.75 -4.86
N THR A 133 4.60 -0.43 -5.37
CA THR A 133 5.00 -0.66 -6.78
C THR A 133 3.84 -1.03 -7.70
N SER A 134 2.60 -1.03 -7.18
CA SER A 134 1.40 -1.38 -7.95
C SER A 134 1.18 -0.50 -9.18
N PHE A 135 1.52 0.79 -9.12
CA PHE A 135 1.36 1.73 -10.23
C PHE A 135 2.72 2.29 -10.63
N VAL A 136 3.19 1.94 -11.83
CA VAL A 136 4.48 2.40 -12.37
C VAL A 136 4.28 2.84 -13.81
N LYS A 137 4.81 4.02 -14.14
CA LYS A 137 4.84 4.59 -15.49
C LYS A 137 6.29 4.99 -15.79
N ASN A 138 6.79 4.64 -16.97
CA ASN A 138 8.17 4.94 -17.40
C ASN A 138 9.26 4.42 -16.43
N GLY A 139 9.02 3.28 -15.78
CA GLY A 139 9.98 2.67 -14.85
C GLY A 139 9.95 3.24 -13.43
N GLU A 140 9.13 4.25 -13.15
CA GLU A 140 9.00 4.85 -11.82
C GLU A 140 7.57 4.79 -11.29
N VAL A 141 7.42 4.78 -9.96
CA VAL A 141 6.12 4.74 -9.29
C VAL A 141 5.31 5.98 -9.67
N SER A 142 4.14 5.78 -10.30
CA SER A 142 3.26 6.86 -10.75
C SER A 142 2.25 7.28 -9.67
N VAL A 143 1.69 6.30 -8.95
CA VAL A 143 0.73 6.51 -7.86
C VAL A 143 1.23 5.79 -6.61
N PRO A 144 1.99 6.48 -5.75
CA PRO A 144 2.50 5.88 -4.53
C PRO A 144 1.38 5.82 -3.47
N LEU A 145 1.01 4.62 -3.07
CA LEU A 145 -0.18 4.36 -2.26
C LEU A 145 -0.05 4.73 -0.79
N SER A 146 1.17 4.71 -0.24
CA SER A 146 1.44 5.14 1.15
C SER A 146 2.29 6.42 1.22
N TYR A 147 2.52 7.12 0.11
CA TYR A 147 3.30 8.37 0.08
C TYR A 147 2.39 9.59 0.21
N VAL A 148 1.70 9.66 1.35
CA VAL A 148 0.64 10.63 1.58
C VAL A 148 1.15 12.07 1.63
N THR A 149 2.38 12.31 2.11
CA THR A 149 2.98 13.65 2.16
C THR A 149 3.11 14.27 0.78
N GLY A 150 3.70 13.54 -0.19
CA GLY A 150 3.84 14.03 -1.56
C GLY A 150 2.50 14.27 -2.25
N THR A 151 1.54 13.35 -2.05
CA THR A 151 0.16 13.50 -2.54
C THR A 151 -0.49 14.78 -2.01
N THR A 152 -0.31 15.10 -0.72
CA THR A 152 -0.86 16.31 -0.09
C THR A 152 -0.24 17.58 -0.65
N VAL A 153 1.08 17.58 -0.89
CA VAL A 153 1.76 18.73 -1.53
C VAL A 153 1.23 18.95 -2.95
N LYS A 154 1.12 17.88 -3.75
CA LYS A 154 0.58 17.97 -5.12
C LYS A 154 -0.89 18.42 -5.13
N MET A 155 -1.68 17.98 -4.16
CA MET A 155 -3.05 18.47 -3.95
C MET A 155 -3.05 19.98 -3.71
N GLY A 156 -2.18 20.50 -2.83
CA GLY A 156 -2.05 21.93 -2.56
C GLY A 156 -1.69 22.74 -3.81
N GLN A 157 -0.74 22.25 -4.62
CA GLN A 157 -0.39 22.86 -5.91
C GLN A 157 -1.54 22.81 -6.92
N GLY A 158 -2.34 21.75 -6.92
CA GLY A 158 -3.56 21.67 -7.73
C GLY A 158 -4.62 22.68 -7.30
N ILE A 159 -4.82 22.86 -5.99
CA ILE A 159 -5.74 23.86 -5.43
C ILE A 159 -5.29 25.27 -5.82
N GLU A 160 -3.99 25.55 -5.69
CA GLU A 160 -3.41 26.84 -6.10
C GLU A 160 -3.69 27.17 -7.57
N ARG A 161 -3.39 26.24 -8.49
CA ARG A 161 -3.65 26.44 -9.94
C ARG A 161 -5.13 26.67 -10.25
N HIS A 162 -6.01 25.94 -9.59
CA HIS A 162 -7.46 26.14 -9.72
C HIS A 162 -7.85 27.54 -9.25
N ILE A 163 -7.41 27.97 -8.06
CA ILE A 163 -7.72 29.31 -7.51
C ILE A 163 -7.17 30.42 -8.41
N ALA A 164 -5.98 30.23 -8.99
CA ALA A 164 -5.36 31.18 -9.90
C ALA A 164 -6.08 31.33 -11.26
N GLY A 165 -7.14 30.55 -11.51
CA GLY A 165 -7.92 30.58 -12.75
C GLY A 165 -7.24 29.89 -13.94
N GLY A 166 -6.08 29.26 -13.72
CA GLY A 166 -5.32 28.54 -14.74
C GLY A 166 -5.51 27.02 -14.70
N GLY A 167 -6.28 26.49 -13.74
CA GLY A 167 -6.50 25.07 -13.52
C GLY A 167 -7.97 24.71 -13.33
N ASP A 168 -8.23 23.41 -13.14
CA ASP A 168 -9.57 22.82 -12.99
C ASP A 168 -9.64 21.92 -11.73
N VAL A 169 -10.84 21.49 -11.33
CA VAL A 169 -11.09 20.54 -10.23
C VAL A 169 -10.23 19.28 -10.38
N SER A 170 -9.99 18.84 -11.62
CA SER A 170 -9.18 17.64 -11.89
C SER A 170 -7.74 17.72 -11.40
N ASP A 171 -7.19 18.93 -11.19
CA ASP A 171 -5.80 19.14 -10.83
C ASP A 171 -5.49 18.80 -9.36
N TRP A 172 -6.52 18.73 -8.51
CA TRP A 172 -6.39 18.38 -7.09
C TRP A 172 -7.31 17.27 -6.63
N LEU A 173 -8.47 17.09 -7.27
CA LEU A 173 -9.48 16.13 -6.81
C LEU A 173 -8.96 14.69 -6.79
N GLY A 174 -8.14 14.30 -7.76
CA GLY A 174 -7.54 12.96 -7.78
C GLY A 174 -6.65 12.69 -6.56
N TYR A 175 -5.84 13.68 -6.16
CA TYR A 175 -4.99 13.59 -4.97
C TYR A 175 -5.82 13.60 -3.68
N PHE A 176 -6.88 14.43 -3.64
CA PHE A 176 -7.82 14.46 -2.52
C PHE A 176 -8.51 13.11 -2.33
N LEU A 177 -9.02 12.49 -3.40
CA LEU A 177 -9.70 11.20 -3.34
C LEU A 177 -8.73 10.08 -2.91
N LEU A 178 -7.47 10.14 -3.33
CA LEU A 178 -6.44 9.20 -2.89
C LEU A 178 -6.16 9.34 -1.38
N LEU A 179 -6.00 10.58 -0.90
CA LEU A 179 -5.83 10.88 0.53
C LEU A 179 -7.06 10.46 1.35
N ALA A 180 -8.26 10.80 0.89
CA ALA A 180 -9.51 10.44 1.55
C ALA A 180 -9.68 8.92 1.63
N SER A 181 -9.33 8.19 0.57
CA SER A 181 -9.34 6.72 0.54
C SER A 181 -8.37 6.13 1.57
N PHE A 182 -7.15 6.68 1.66
CA PHE A 182 -6.19 6.27 2.68
C PHE A 182 -6.73 6.52 4.10
N VAL A 183 -7.34 7.69 4.35
CA VAL A 183 -7.93 8.03 5.66
C VAL A 183 -9.10 7.11 6.02
N VAL A 184 -9.96 6.79 5.06
CA VAL A 184 -11.04 5.79 5.25
C VAL A 184 -10.45 4.44 5.62
N GLY A 185 -9.40 4.00 4.92
CA GLY A 185 -8.68 2.77 5.28
C GLY A 185 -8.12 2.80 6.70
N ALA A 186 -7.49 3.91 7.10
CA ALA A 186 -6.98 4.09 8.45
C ALA A 186 -8.10 4.05 9.51
N ALA A 187 -9.25 4.65 9.23
CA ALA A 187 -10.41 4.59 10.12
C ALA A 187 -10.95 3.15 10.25
N VAL A 188 -11.00 2.39 9.17
CA VAL A 188 -11.37 0.96 9.20
C VAL A 188 -10.35 0.14 10.00
N GLY A 189 -9.06 0.33 9.76
CA GLY A 189 -8.01 -0.35 10.53
C GLY A 189 -8.01 0.01 12.01
N GLY A 190 -8.33 1.26 12.35
CA GLY A 190 -8.51 1.73 13.73
C GLY A 190 -9.78 1.16 14.38
N PHE A 191 -10.86 0.97 13.63
CA PHE A 191 -12.04 0.25 14.15
C PHE A 191 -11.70 -1.21 14.41
N ILE A 192 -10.97 -1.86 13.49
CA ILE A 192 -10.49 -3.24 13.64
C ILE A 192 -9.66 -3.38 14.92
N SER A 193 -8.74 -2.46 15.20
CA SER A 193 -7.88 -2.54 16.40
C SER A 193 -8.62 -2.37 17.73
N VAL A 194 -9.85 -1.83 17.72
CA VAL A 194 -10.70 -1.76 18.92
C VAL A 194 -11.43 -3.09 19.17
N VAL A 195 -11.71 -3.87 18.11
CA VAL A 195 -12.48 -5.12 18.22
C VAL A 195 -11.63 -6.39 18.22
N VAL A 196 -10.41 -6.33 17.69
CA VAL A 196 -9.45 -7.44 17.65
C VAL A 196 -8.05 -6.96 18.06
N ASN A 197 -7.25 -7.87 18.61
CA ASN A 197 -5.90 -7.62 19.12
C ASN A 197 -4.90 -8.67 18.61
N GLY A 198 -3.60 -8.38 18.77
CA GLY A 198 -2.50 -9.31 18.48
C GLY A 198 -2.60 -9.95 17.10
N THR A 199 -2.45 -11.28 17.06
CA THR A 199 -2.46 -12.09 15.84
C THR A 199 -3.73 -11.95 15.00
N TRP A 200 -4.90 -11.71 15.62
CA TRP A 200 -6.15 -11.52 14.88
C TRP A 200 -6.12 -10.28 13.99
N MET A 201 -5.33 -9.27 14.34
CA MET A 201 -5.16 -8.11 13.48
C MET A 201 -4.37 -8.44 12.22
N LEU A 202 -3.37 -9.33 12.32
CA LEU A 202 -2.65 -9.84 11.15
C LEU A 202 -3.55 -10.68 10.26
N VAL A 203 -4.41 -11.51 10.86
CA VAL A 203 -5.46 -12.25 10.13
C VAL A 203 -6.38 -11.29 9.39
N MET A 204 -6.83 -10.21 10.04
CA MET A 204 -7.69 -9.20 9.41
C MET A 204 -6.97 -8.44 8.29
N ALA A 205 -5.73 -8.00 8.51
CA ALA A 205 -4.91 -7.35 7.49
C ALA A 205 -4.70 -8.25 6.26
N THR A 206 -4.35 -9.52 6.50
CA THR A 206 -4.17 -10.53 5.46
C THR A 206 -5.46 -10.78 4.70
N SER A 207 -6.59 -10.89 5.41
CA SER A 207 -7.91 -11.12 4.81
C SER A 207 -8.33 -9.95 3.92
N VAL A 208 -8.20 -8.71 4.40
CA VAL A 208 -8.49 -7.50 3.61
C VAL A 208 -7.57 -7.41 2.38
N CYS A 209 -6.28 -7.73 2.55
CA CYS A 209 -5.32 -7.77 1.45
C CYS A 209 -5.69 -8.85 0.41
N ALA A 210 -6.03 -10.06 0.84
CA ALA A 210 -6.43 -11.16 -0.02
C ALA A 210 -7.71 -10.85 -0.81
N VAL A 211 -8.73 -10.28 -0.15
CA VAL A 211 -9.96 -9.81 -0.81
C VAL A 211 -9.65 -8.74 -1.84
N THR A 212 -8.77 -7.78 -1.49
CA THR A 212 -8.35 -6.72 -2.40
C THR A 212 -7.60 -7.27 -3.61
N THR A 213 -6.70 -8.23 -3.41
CA THR A 213 -5.97 -8.94 -4.47
C THR A 213 -6.92 -9.74 -5.37
N GLY A 214 -7.92 -10.42 -4.79
CA GLY A 214 -8.96 -11.07 -5.58
C GLY A 214 -9.75 -10.07 -6.42
N TYR A 215 -10.13 -8.92 -5.82
CA TYR A 215 -10.79 -7.84 -6.54
C TYR A 215 -9.93 -7.28 -7.68
N THR A 216 -8.62 -7.09 -7.47
CA THR A 216 -7.73 -6.62 -8.54
C THR A 216 -7.73 -7.64 -9.68
N TYR A 217 -7.53 -8.92 -9.37
CA TYR A 217 -7.51 -10.04 -10.34
C TYR A 217 -8.77 -10.07 -11.21
N PHE A 218 -9.96 -10.12 -10.61
CA PHE A 218 -11.21 -10.18 -11.35
C PHE A 218 -11.51 -8.92 -12.16
N HIS A 219 -11.09 -7.74 -11.69
CA HIS A 219 -11.41 -6.48 -12.37
C HIS A 219 -10.52 -6.21 -13.58
N GLN A 220 -9.23 -6.58 -13.55
CA GLN A 220 -8.33 -6.36 -14.69
C GLN A 220 -8.42 -7.51 -15.71
N ASP A 221 -8.56 -8.78 -15.30
CA ASP A 221 -8.73 -9.92 -16.23
C ASP A 221 -10.01 -9.81 -17.05
N ARG A 222 -11.13 -9.48 -16.40
CA ARG A 222 -12.41 -9.26 -17.11
C ARG A 222 -12.27 -8.16 -18.17
N ARG A 223 -11.41 -7.17 -17.94
CA ARG A 223 -11.18 -6.05 -18.87
C ARG A 223 -10.28 -6.45 -20.03
N ALA A 224 -9.21 -7.20 -19.78
CA ALA A 224 -8.35 -7.75 -20.83
C ALA A 224 -9.19 -8.59 -21.81
N LEU A 225 -10.06 -9.46 -21.29
CA LEU A 225 -10.98 -10.28 -22.08
C LEU A 225 -11.98 -9.44 -22.90
N LEU A 226 -12.49 -8.33 -22.35
CA LEU A 226 -13.42 -7.44 -23.06
C LEU A 226 -12.72 -6.64 -24.18
N MET A 227 -11.49 -6.17 -23.96
CA MET A 227 -10.70 -5.48 -24.99
C MET A 227 -10.35 -6.42 -26.15
N GLU A 228 -9.89 -7.63 -25.84
CA GLU A 228 -9.59 -8.66 -26.85
C GLU A 228 -10.82 -9.01 -27.69
N ARG A 229 -12.00 -9.10 -27.06
CA ARG A 229 -13.27 -9.35 -27.75
C ARG A 229 -13.70 -8.19 -28.65
N SER A 230 -13.46 -6.95 -28.22
CA SER A 230 -13.74 -5.74 -29.01
C SER A 230 -12.83 -5.64 -30.23
N GLU A 231 -11.53 -5.91 -30.07
CA GLU A 231 -10.56 -5.94 -31.18
C GLU A 231 -10.88 -7.03 -32.19
N LYS A 232 -11.24 -8.24 -31.73
CA LYS A 232 -11.68 -9.34 -32.59
C LYS A 232 -12.92 -8.96 -33.41
N LYS A 233 -13.88 -8.26 -32.80
CA LYS A 233 -15.10 -7.79 -33.48
C LYS A 233 -14.79 -6.72 -34.54
N HIS A 234 -13.86 -5.81 -34.27
CA HIS A 234 -13.41 -4.82 -35.25
C HIS A 234 -12.62 -5.43 -36.41
N ARG A 235 -11.85 -6.50 -36.18
CA ARG A 235 -11.15 -7.23 -37.25
C ARG A 235 -12.09 -8.05 -38.14
N GLN A 236 -13.21 -8.53 -37.62
CA GLN A 236 -14.23 -9.26 -38.42
C GLN A 236 -15.15 -8.35 -39.24
N GLN A 237 -15.15 -7.04 -38.97
CA GLN A 237 -15.94 -6.05 -39.69
C GLN A 237 -15.14 -5.29 -40.78
N ARG A 238 -13.88 -5.64 -40.99
CA ARG A 238 -13.02 -5.15 -42.07
C ARG A 238 -12.77 -6.27 -43.07
#